data_AF-A0A662K8W6-F1
#
_entry.id   AF-A0A662K8W6-F1
#
_cell.length_a   1.000
_cell.length_b   1.000
_cell.length_c   1.000
_cell.angle_alpha   90.00
_cell.angle_beta   90.00
_cell.angle_gamma   90.00
#
_symmetry.space_group_name_H-M   'P 1'
#
loop_
_entity.id
_entity.type
_entity.pdbx_description
1 polymer ?
#
loop_
_entity_poly.entity_id
_entity_poly.type
_entity_poly.pdbx_seq_one_letter_code
_entity_poly.pdbx_strand_id
1 'polypeptide(L)'
;MGEKVEFKGDLLREIAERIEKGKERRSRIIQELFKLYEKGRELEKELEDEIVEILKRLDGDDYYLIHFVGTTLEDDGLEWWTSRGKEVCVRVDGSIEVRDRRGKPILRV
;
A
#
# COMPACT_ATOMS: atom_id res chain seq x y z
N MET A 1 24.99 7.54 48.14
CA MET A 1 24.57 6.55 47.14
C MET A 1 23.08 6.29 47.37
N GLY A 2 22.17 6.91 46.60
CA GLY A 2 20.73 6.75 46.88
C GLY A 2 19.68 7.50 46.03
N GLU A 3 20.02 8.38 45.09
CA GLU A 3 19.00 9.25 44.44
C GLU A 3 18.51 8.81 43.04
N LYS A 4 18.99 7.69 42.49
CA LYS A 4 18.79 7.40 41.05
C LYS A 4 17.54 6.58 40.67
N VAL A 5 16.79 6.04 41.63
CA VAL A 5 15.75 5.03 41.33
C VAL A 5 14.33 5.59 41.37
N GLU A 6 14.00 6.53 42.27
CA GLU A 6 12.65 7.14 42.35
C GLU A 6 12.33 8.03 41.14
N PHE A 7 13.29 8.84 40.69
CA PHE A 7 13.13 9.77 39.55
C PHE A 7 12.70 9.08 38.25
N LYS A 8 13.10 7.82 38.06
CA LYS A 8 12.77 7.06 36.85
C LYS A 8 11.35 6.48 36.91
N GLY A 9 10.87 6.14 38.11
CA GLY A 9 9.51 5.64 38.34
C GLY A 9 8.46 6.74 38.16
N ASP A 10 8.71 7.93 38.71
CA ASP A 10 7.80 9.07 38.57
C ASP A 10 7.68 9.57 37.12
N LEU A 11 8.80 9.60 36.38
CA LEU A 11 8.81 9.95 34.96
C LEU A 11 8.00 8.95 34.11
N LEU A 12 8.17 7.65 34.36
CA LEU A 12 7.41 6.62 33.66
C LEU A 12 5.91 6.70 33.98
N ARG A 13 5.54 7.05 35.22
CA ARG A 13 4.15 7.30 35.59
C ARG A 13 3.56 8.49 34.83
N GLU A 14 4.27 9.62 34.76
CA GLU A 14 3.82 10.79 34.00
C GLU A 14 3.63 10.46 32.50
N ILE A 15 4.58 9.72 31.91
CA ILE A 15 4.49 9.28 30.51
C ILE A 15 3.27 8.38 30.31
N ALA A 16 3.05 7.41 31.19
CA ALA A 16 1.91 6.50 31.10
C ALA A 16 0.57 7.24 31.19
N GLU A 17 0.45 8.21 32.11
CA GLU A 17 -0.76 9.05 32.23
C GLU A 17 -1.03 9.90 30.98
N ARG A 18 0.02 10.49 30.39
CA ARG A 18 -0.10 11.22 29.11
C ARG A 18 -0.51 10.29 27.96
N ILE A 19 0.04 9.09 27.92
CA ILE A 19 -0.34 8.07 26.93
C ILE A 19 -1.81 7.71 27.13
N GLU A 20 -2.26 7.39 28.34
CA GLU A 20 -3.64 6.98 28.61
C GLU A 20 -4.64 8.09 28.23
N LYS A 21 -4.36 9.36 28.56
CA LYS A 21 -5.17 10.52 28.15
C LYS A 21 -5.33 10.62 26.62
N GLY A 22 -4.31 10.22 25.86
CA GLY A 22 -4.35 10.22 24.40
C GLY A 22 -4.98 8.99 23.76
N LYS A 23 -5.39 7.98 24.54
CA LYS A 23 -5.82 6.67 24.04
C LYS A 23 -7.08 6.74 23.17
N GLU A 24 -8.09 7.49 23.59
CA GLU A 24 -9.32 7.65 22.80
C GLU A 24 -9.07 8.35 21.46
N ARG A 25 -8.19 9.36 21.44
CA ARG A 25 -7.79 10.03 20.19
C ARG A 25 -7.09 9.05 19.25
N ARG A 26 -6.13 8.26 19.75
CA ARG A 26 -5.43 7.26 18.93
C ARG A 26 -6.36 6.15 18.45
N SER A 27 -7.33 5.75 19.27
CA SER A 27 -8.35 4.76 18.88
C SER A 27 -9.19 5.26 17.71
N ARG A 28 -9.67 6.51 17.74
CA ARG A 28 -10.40 7.11 16.61
C ARG A 28 -9.56 7.15 15.34
N ILE A 29 -8.30 7.60 15.44
CA ILE A 29 -7.38 7.65 14.29
C ILE A 29 -7.17 6.26 13.68
N ILE A 30 -6.92 5.23 14.50
CA ILE A 30 -6.71 3.86 14.02
C ILE A 30 -7.96 3.33 13.30
N GLN A 31 -9.15 3.60 13.84
CA GLN A 31 -10.40 3.19 13.20
C GLN A 31 -10.62 3.89 11.85
N GLU A 32 -10.32 5.18 11.75
CA GLU A 32 -10.41 5.92 10.49
C GLU A 32 -9.39 5.40 9.46
N LEU A 33 -8.16 5.13 9.88
CA LEU A 33 -7.14 4.53 9.00
C LEU A 33 -7.56 3.16 8.48
N PHE A 34 -8.16 2.31 9.32
CA PHE A 34 -8.65 1.00 8.87
C PHE A 34 -9.78 1.09 7.83
N LYS A 35 -10.68 2.07 7.95
CA LYS A 35 -11.70 2.32 6.91
C LYS A 35 -11.06 2.75 5.59
N LEU A 36 -10.04 3.59 5.64
CA LEU A 36 -9.30 4.02 4.44
C LEU A 36 -8.55 2.84 3.79
N TYR A 37 -7.93 1.96 4.58
CA TYR A 37 -7.29 0.76 4.07
C TYR A 37 -8.28 -0.27 3.51
N GLU A 38 -9.47 -0.39 4.10
CA GLU A 38 -10.54 -1.22 3.54
C GLU A 38 -11.00 -0.66 2.19
N LYS A 39 -11.30 0.64 2.12
CA LYS A 39 -11.69 1.29 0.86
C LYS A 39 -10.59 1.22 -0.20
N GLY A 40 -9.33 1.42 0.20
CA GLY A 40 -8.17 1.31 -0.68
C GLY A 40 -8.07 -0.09 -1.29
N ARG A 41 -8.19 -1.14 -0.47
CA ARG A 41 -8.18 -2.53 -0.92
C ARG A 41 -9.34 -2.87 -1.87
N GLU A 42 -10.53 -2.32 -1.64
CA GLU A 42 -11.66 -2.50 -2.58
C GLU A 42 -11.32 -1.91 -3.96
N LEU A 43 -10.79 -0.68 -4.00
CA LEU A 43 -10.44 0.01 -5.25
C LEU A 43 -9.26 -0.65 -5.97
N GLU A 44 -8.23 -1.06 -5.23
CA GLU A 44 -7.11 -1.83 -5.77
C GLU A 44 -7.60 -3.13 -6.40
N LYS A 45 -8.54 -3.84 -5.76
CA LYS A 45 -9.12 -5.06 -6.30
C LYS A 45 -9.91 -4.82 -7.59
N GLU A 46 -10.68 -3.73 -7.68
CA GLU A 46 -11.39 -3.37 -8.92
C GLU A 46 -10.41 -3.17 -10.08
N LEU A 47 -9.27 -2.50 -9.83
CA LEU A 47 -8.20 -2.35 -10.83
C LEU A 47 -7.51 -3.67 -11.17
N GLU A 48 -7.22 -4.51 -10.17
CA GLU A 48 -6.60 -5.82 -10.37
C GLU A 48 -7.49 -6.74 -11.22
N ASP A 49 -8.80 -6.76 -10.97
CA ASP A 49 -9.75 -7.55 -11.76
C ASP A 49 -9.75 -7.10 -13.24
N GLU A 50 -9.69 -5.79 -13.51
CA GLU A 50 -9.56 -5.26 -14.88
C GLU A 50 -8.22 -5.62 -15.53
N ILE A 51 -7.11 -5.44 -14.80
CA ILE A 51 -5.76 -5.78 -15.28
C ILE A 51 -5.67 -7.28 -15.61
N VAL A 52 -6.22 -8.16 -14.78
CA VAL A 52 -6.23 -9.61 -15.01
C VAL A 52 -6.97 -9.95 -16.29
N GLU A 53 -8.12 -9.32 -16.56
CA GLU A 53 -8.86 -9.53 -17.81
C GLU A 53 -8.09 -9.03 -19.05
N ILE A 54 -7.38 -7.92 -18.93
CA ILE A 54 -6.46 -7.44 -19.98
C ILE A 54 -5.35 -8.47 -20.22
N LEU A 55 -4.69 -8.93 -19.16
CA LEU A 55 -3.57 -9.87 -19.26
C LEU A 55 -4.00 -11.22 -19.83
N LYS A 56 -5.16 -11.77 -19.44
CA LYS A 56 -5.70 -13.01 -20.02
C LYS A 56 -5.86 -12.93 -21.55
N ARG A 57 -6.21 -11.75 -22.07
CA ARG A 57 -6.37 -11.51 -23.51
C ARG A 57 -5.03 -11.27 -24.22
N LEU A 58 -4.08 -10.63 -23.54
CA LEU A 58 -2.74 -10.39 -24.07
C LEU A 58 -1.86 -11.65 -24.09
N ASP A 59 -1.87 -12.40 -22.99
CA ASP A 59 -1.04 -13.57 -22.77
C ASP A 59 -1.73 -14.52 -21.78
N GLY A 60 -2.53 -15.44 -22.33
CA GLY A 60 -3.37 -16.38 -21.58
C GLY A 60 -2.64 -17.27 -20.57
N ASP A 61 -1.29 -17.28 -20.58
CA ASP A 61 -0.46 -18.11 -19.71
C ASP A 61 0.23 -17.33 -18.56
N ASP A 62 0.13 -16.00 -18.52
CA ASP A 62 0.79 -15.17 -17.49
C ASP A 62 -0.02 -13.92 -17.14
N TYR A 63 -1.03 -14.17 -16.30
CA TYR A 63 -2.02 -13.20 -15.82
C TYR A 63 -2.06 -13.09 -14.29
N TYR A 64 -1.24 -13.86 -13.57
CA TYR A 64 -1.19 -13.81 -12.11
C TYR A 64 -0.34 -12.64 -11.64
N LEU A 65 -0.98 -11.65 -11.00
CA LEU A 65 -0.32 -10.54 -10.33
C LEU A 65 0.29 -11.03 -9.00
N ILE A 66 1.59 -10.80 -8.79
CA ILE A 66 2.33 -11.32 -7.62
C ILE A 66 2.84 -10.23 -6.68
N HIS A 67 2.90 -8.98 -7.14
CA HIS A 67 3.49 -7.91 -6.34
C HIS A 67 2.91 -6.54 -6.69
N PHE A 68 2.46 -5.82 -5.67
CA PHE A 68 2.13 -4.40 -5.70
C PHE A 68 3.36 -3.63 -5.20
N VAL A 69 4.05 -2.89 -6.09
CA VAL A 69 5.16 -2.01 -5.70
C VAL A 69 4.57 -0.60 -5.65
N GLY A 70 4.35 -0.10 -4.44
CA GLY A 70 3.50 1.06 -4.20
C GLY A 70 3.90 2.36 -4.89
N THR A 71 2.89 3.22 -4.96
CA THR A 71 2.89 4.62 -5.36
C THR A 71 4.04 5.43 -4.75
N THR A 72 4.79 6.13 -5.57
CA THR A 72 5.24 7.47 -5.18
C THR A 72 4.39 8.47 -5.96
N LEU A 73 4.05 9.60 -5.34
CA LEU A 73 3.50 10.77 -6.05
C LEU A 73 4.47 11.30 -7.12
N GLU A 74 5.68 10.75 -7.21
CA GLU A 74 6.71 11.09 -8.20
C GLU A 74 6.59 10.21 -9.46
N ASP A 75 5.91 9.04 -9.40
CA ASP A 75 5.78 8.06 -10.50
C ASP A 75 4.37 8.01 -11.14
N ASP A 76 3.49 8.93 -10.78
CA ASP A 76 2.18 9.19 -11.41
C ASP A 76 1.29 7.93 -11.62
N GLY A 77 1.33 6.94 -10.73
CA GLY A 77 0.51 5.73 -10.90
C GLY A 77 0.71 4.59 -9.89
N LEU A 78 0.08 3.46 -10.19
CA LEU A 78 0.16 2.19 -9.50
C LEU A 78 0.85 1.15 -10.40
N GLU A 79 1.68 0.29 -9.82
CA GLU A 79 2.47 -0.70 -10.57
C GLU A 79 2.29 -2.11 -10.02
N TRP A 80 2.06 -3.06 -10.94
CA TRP A 80 1.93 -4.48 -10.67
C TRP A 80 2.91 -5.29 -11.48
N TRP A 81 3.34 -6.41 -10.91
CA TRP A 81 4.20 -7.38 -11.57
C TRP A 81 3.49 -8.73 -11.69
N THR A 82 3.58 -9.33 -12.87
CA THR A 82 3.09 -10.70 -13.11
C THR A 82 4.12 -11.74 -12.66
N SER A 83 3.67 -12.97 -12.49
CA SER A 83 4.52 -14.11 -12.08
C SER A 83 5.73 -14.36 -12.97
N ARG A 84 5.67 -14.02 -14.27
CA ARG A 84 6.81 -14.15 -15.20
C ARG A 84 7.51 -12.83 -15.50
N GLY A 85 7.21 -11.79 -14.72
CA GLY A 85 7.95 -10.54 -14.70
C GLY A 85 7.52 -9.49 -15.73
N LYS A 86 6.31 -9.59 -16.30
CA LYS A 86 5.69 -8.42 -16.95
C LYS A 86 5.35 -7.37 -15.90
N GLU A 87 5.47 -6.11 -16.29
CA GLU A 87 5.11 -4.96 -15.50
C GLU A 87 3.83 -4.34 -16.08
N VAL A 88 2.89 -3.96 -15.22
CA VAL A 88 1.67 -3.24 -15.56
C VAL A 88 1.64 -1.95 -14.76
N CYS A 89 1.61 -0.81 -15.43
CA CYS A 89 1.48 0.51 -14.81
C CYS A 89 0.11 1.09 -15.13
N VAL A 90 -0.63 1.56 -14.12
CA VAL A 90 -1.86 2.33 -14.27
C VAL A 90 -1.61 3.75 -13.78
N ARG A 91 -1.76 4.74 -14.65
CA ARG A 91 -1.48 6.15 -14.32
C ARG A 91 -2.68 6.84 -13.70
N VAL A 92 -2.45 8.01 -13.11
CA VAL A 92 -3.52 8.84 -12.48
C VAL A 92 -4.63 9.23 -13.46
N ASP A 93 -4.31 9.37 -14.75
CA ASP A 93 -5.30 9.64 -15.80
C ASP A 93 -6.07 8.39 -16.27
N GLY A 94 -5.76 7.23 -15.70
CA GLY A 94 -6.35 5.93 -16.04
C GLY A 94 -5.66 5.21 -17.19
N SER A 95 -4.62 5.80 -17.80
CA SER A 95 -3.88 5.11 -18.87
C SER A 95 -3.15 3.87 -18.34
N ILE A 96 -3.09 2.83 -19.18
CA ILE A 96 -2.48 1.55 -18.84
C ILE A 96 -1.30 1.26 -19.77
N GLU A 97 -0.17 0.92 -19.18
CA GLU A 97 1.01 0.44 -19.89
C GLU A 97 1.38 -0.97 -19.42
N VAL A 98 1.59 -1.89 -20.37
CA VAL A 98 2.09 -3.25 -20.09
C VAL A 98 3.46 -3.39 -20.74
N ARG A 99 4.47 -3.78 -19.97
CA ARG A 99 5.84 -4.03 -20.46
C ARG A 99 6.24 -5.49 -20.25
N ASP A 100 7.08 -6.00 -21.15
CA ASP A 100 7.70 -7.31 -20.95
C ASP A 100 8.76 -7.27 -19.84
N ARG A 101 9.30 -8.42 -19.47
CA ARG A 101 10.37 -8.54 -18.45
C ARG A 101 11.67 -7.80 -18.75
N ARG A 102 11.82 -7.22 -19.94
CA ARG A 102 12.97 -6.40 -20.36
C ARG A 102 12.62 -4.91 -20.37
N GLY A 103 11.42 -4.53 -19.93
CA GLY A 103 10.92 -3.17 -19.98
C GLY A 103 10.48 -2.72 -21.38
N LYS A 104 10.33 -3.64 -22.35
CA LYS A 104 9.84 -3.28 -23.68
C LYS A 104 8.31 -3.14 -23.64
N PRO A 105 7.72 -2.03 -24.12
CA PRO A 105 6.27 -1.88 -24.18
C PRO A 105 5.61 -2.97 -25.04
N ILE A 106 4.55 -3.58 -24.50
CA ILE A 106 3.64 -4.53 -25.16
C ILE A 106 2.33 -3.82 -25.52
N LEU A 107 1.76 -3.08 -24.57
CA LEU A 107 0.50 -2.35 -24.72
C LEU A 107 0.63 -0.97 -24.06
N ARG A 108 0.01 0.06 -24.67
CA ARG A 108 -0.18 1.37 -24.06
C ARG A 108 -1.49 1.96 -24.57
N VAL A 109 -2.40 2.32 -23.65
CA VAL A 109 -3.74 2.86 -23.94
C VAL A 109 -4.09 3.97 -22.98
#